data_AF-A0A958P0U5-F1
#
_entry.id   AF-A0A958P0U5-F1
#
_cell.length_a   1.000
_cell.length_b   1.000
_cell.length_c   1.000
_cell.angle_alpha   90.00
_cell.angle_beta   90.00
_cell.angle_gamma   90.00
#
_symmetry.space_group_name_H-M   'P 1'
#
loop_
_entity.id
_entity.type
_entity.pdbx_description
1 polymer ?
#
loop_
_entity_poly.entity_id
_entity_poly.type
_entity_poly.pdbx_seq_one_letter_code
_entity_poly.pdbx_strand_id
1 'polypeptide(L)'
;ALLQLRLHLREDVRQILWGDDSEADAVIYSLYSDICARRMSERDLRLVLKSFRVVGNQMETILRLQNEIPNNDPVEKIYINLAADTDTEYYAKFGRRTLPTYNTFQTALDLFQDGRLKAEQVLRVAQDMMSNYGFTREEFEKSLDDLVRRPALGEIAIQEILPILQKEQFIHENFELSSSPKAITSKIGERVFELEGSYEPWVPENVDYLHDYR
;
A
#
# COMPACT_ATOMS: atom_id res chain seq x y z
N ALA A 1 -10.74 16.46 5.05
CA ALA A 1 -11.31 15.83 3.84
C ALA A 1 -11.71 14.37 4.07
N LEU A 2 -10.79 13.43 4.34
CA LEU A 2 -11.10 11.99 4.45
C LEU A 2 -12.21 11.64 5.47
N LEU A 3 -12.20 12.26 6.65
CA LEU A 3 -13.26 12.05 7.66
C LEU A 3 -14.63 12.61 7.21
N GLN A 4 -14.64 13.71 6.45
CA GLN A 4 -15.89 14.23 5.88
C GLN A 4 -16.41 13.32 4.77
N LEU A 5 -15.52 12.77 3.93
CA LEU A 5 -15.89 11.75 2.96
C LEU A 5 -16.51 10.53 3.65
N ARG A 6 -15.94 10.08 4.78
CA ARG A 6 -16.41 8.91 5.52
C ARG A 6 -17.88 9.01 5.92
N LEU A 7 -18.37 10.21 6.28
CA LEU A 7 -19.78 10.45 6.62
C LEU A 7 -20.75 10.12 5.49
N HIS A 8 -20.29 10.20 4.24
CA HIS A 8 -21.13 10.00 3.05
C HIS A 8 -21.03 8.56 2.50
N LEU A 9 -20.17 7.73 3.06
CA LEU A 9 -19.96 6.36 2.64
C LEU A 9 -20.67 5.41 3.60
N ARG A 10 -21.27 4.34 3.05
CA ARG A 10 -21.83 3.26 3.87
C ARG A 10 -20.75 2.60 4.73
N GLU A 11 -21.18 1.99 5.83
CA GLU A 11 -20.26 1.42 6.82
C GLU A 11 -19.36 0.32 6.23
N ASP A 12 -19.91 -0.46 5.29
CA ASP A 12 -19.30 -1.61 4.62
C ASP A 12 -18.36 -1.25 3.46
N VAL A 13 -18.27 0.03 3.09
CA VAL A 13 -17.37 0.48 2.01
C VAL A 13 -15.91 0.36 2.46
N ARG A 14 -15.17 -0.50 1.76
CA ARG A 14 -13.71 -0.62 1.85
C ARG A 14 -13.03 0.40 0.95
N GLN A 15 -11.92 0.95 1.41
CA GLN A 15 -11.16 1.98 0.70
C GLN A 15 -9.74 1.48 0.40
N ILE A 16 -9.29 1.73 -0.83
CA ILE A 16 -7.88 1.67 -1.21
C ILE A 16 -7.42 3.11 -1.36
N LEU A 17 -6.35 3.46 -0.64
CA LEU A 17 -5.80 4.81 -0.62
C LEU A 17 -4.53 4.84 -1.47
N TRP A 18 -4.37 5.92 -2.21
CA TRP A 18 -3.30 6.09 -3.20
C TRP A 18 -2.61 7.41 -2.89
N GLY A 19 -1.31 7.36 -2.61
CA GLY A 19 -0.50 8.52 -2.26
C GLY A 19 0.67 8.69 -3.22
N ASP A 20 0.95 9.93 -3.58
CA ASP A 20 2.11 10.35 -4.37
C ASP A 20 3.12 11.15 -3.53
N ASP A 21 2.68 11.73 -2.42
CA ASP A 21 3.56 12.31 -1.40
C ASP A 21 4.05 11.18 -0.49
N SER A 22 5.23 10.67 -0.80
CA SER A 22 5.87 9.58 -0.07
C SER A 22 6.00 9.88 1.42
N GLU A 23 6.08 11.16 1.81
CA GLU A 23 6.26 11.56 3.19
C GLU A 23 4.96 11.68 3.97
N ALA A 24 4.00 12.42 3.43
CA ALA A 24 2.79 12.81 4.15
C ALA A 24 1.67 11.77 4.03
N ASP A 25 1.50 11.15 2.86
CA ASP A 25 0.32 10.34 2.58
C ASP A 25 0.28 9.07 3.44
N ALA A 26 1.43 8.41 3.64
CA ALA A 26 1.52 7.24 4.50
C ALA A 26 1.06 7.53 5.93
N VAL A 27 1.46 8.68 6.48
CA VAL A 27 1.05 9.16 7.80
C VAL A 27 -0.43 9.49 7.81
N ILE A 28 -0.91 10.28 6.85
CA ILE A 28 -2.32 10.73 6.77
C ILE A 28 -3.26 9.53 6.65
N TYR A 29 -2.97 8.58 5.78
CA TYR A 29 -3.81 7.42 5.53
C TYR A 29 -3.81 6.42 6.69
N SER A 30 -2.65 6.19 7.31
CA SER A 30 -2.56 5.35 8.51
C SER A 30 -3.29 5.99 9.68
N LEU A 31 -3.09 7.29 9.91
CA LEU A 31 -3.77 8.04 10.97
C LEU A 31 -5.28 8.09 10.73
N TYR A 32 -5.72 8.28 9.48
CA TYR A 32 -7.14 8.21 9.12
C TYR A 32 -7.76 6.85 9.48
N SER A 33 -7.08 5.74 9.17
CA SER A 33 -7.50 4.40 9.61
C SER A 33 -7.65 4.33 11.14
N ASP A 34 -6.63 4.76 11.87
CA ASP A 34 -6.59 4.60 13.34
C ASP A 34 -7.65 5.48 14.02
N ILE A 35 -7.90 6.66 13.45
CA ILE A 35 -9.00 7.54 13.84
C ILE A 35 -10.35 6.88 13.56
N CYS A 36 -10.55 6.20 12.44
CA CYS A 36 -11.82 5.51 12.15
C CYS A 36 -12.05 4.28 13.03
N ALA A 37 -10.98 3.54 13.35
CA ALA A 37 -10.98 2.29 14.10
C ALA A 37 -10.80 2.44 15.62
N ARG A 38 -10.56 3.66 16.10
CA ARG A 38 -10.51 4.04 17.54
C ARG A 38 -9.37 3.32 18.26
N ARG A 39 -8.25 3.16 17.56
CA ARG A 39 -7.04 2.50 18.10
C ARG A 39 -6.31 3.35 19.13
N MET A 40 -6.60 4.65 19.18
CA MET A 40 -5.98 5.59 20.12
C MET A 40 -7.03 6.23 21.03
N SER A 41 -6.63 6.54 22.26
CA SER A 41 -7.46 7.36 23.16
C SER A 41 -7.59 8.79 22.63
N GLU A 42 -8.64 9.53 23.03
CA GLU A 42 -8.81 10.93 22.63
C GLU A 42 -7.59 11.78 23.05
N ARG A 43 -7.02 11.51 24.24
CA ARG A 43 -5.83 12.21 24.72
C ARG A 43 -4.64 12.01 23.79
N ASP A 44 -4.38 10.77 23.38
CA ASP A 44 -3.23 10.44 22.54
C ASP A 44 -3.45 10.97 21.11
N LEU A 45 -4.67 10.89 20.59
CA LEU A 45 -5.04 11.51 19.31
C LEU A 45 -4.81 13.02 19.32
N ARG A 46 -5.19 13.73 20.38
CA ARG A 46 -4.92 15.18 20.52
C ARG A 46 -3.41 15.48 20.52
N LEU A 47 -2.59 14.64 21.15
CA LEU A 47 -1.13 14.79 21.15
C LEU A 47 -0.55 14.62 19.74
N VAL A 48 -0.96 13.56 19.03
CA VAL A 48 -0.54 13.30 17.63
C VAL A 48 -0.98 14.44 16.70
N LEU A 49 -2.24 14.86 16.77
CA LEU A 49 -2.72 15.98 15.95
C LEU A 49 -1.93 17.27 16.22
N LYS A 50 -1.59 17.53 17.48
CA LYS A 50 -0.80 18.71 17.86
C LYS A 50 0.63 18.66 17.32
N SER A 51 1.28 17.49 17.27
CA SER A 51 2.62 17.37 16.68
C SER A 51 2.62 17.72 15.18
N PHE A 52 1.52 17.39 14.48
CA PHE A 52 1.26 17.81 13.10
C PHE A 52 0.70 19.23 12.97
N ARG A 53 0.77 20.05 14.03
CA ARG A 53 0.30 21.45 14.07
C ARG A 53 -1.20 21.61 13.78
N VAL A 54 -1.99 20.55 13.93
CA VAL A 54 -3.45 20.62 13.86
C VAL A 54 -3.96 21.11 15.21
N VAL A 55 -4.52 22.31 15.24
CA VAL A 55 -4.93 22.99 16.49
C VAL A 55 -6.29 23.69 16.36
N GLY A 56 -6.87 24.06 17.51
CA GLY A 56 -8.12 24.83 17.58
C GLY A 56 -9.28 24.14 16.85
N ASN A 57 -10.00 24.89 16.02
CA ASN A 57 -11.20 24.43 15.33
C ASN A 57 -10.99 23.19 14.46
N GLN A 58 -9.79 22.99 13.90
CA GLN A 58 -9.50 21.79 13.09
C GLN A 58 -9.46 20.52 13.95
N MET A 59 -8.84 20.59 15.12
CA MET A 59 -8.80 19.47 16.07
C MET A 59 -10.23 19.11 16.52
N GLU A 60 -11.03 20.10 16.94
CA GLU A 60 -12.42 19.87 17.34
C GLU A 60 -13.28 19.32 16.20
N THR A 61 -13.02 19.75 14.96
CA THR A 61 -13.68 19.20 13.78
C THR A 61 -13.34 17.73 13.59
N ILE A 62 -12.06 17.33 13.73
CA ILE A 62 -11.65 15.93 13.60
C ILE A 62 -12.31 15.06 14.66
N LEU A 63 -12.33 15.49 15.92
CA LEU A 63 -12.92 14.72 17.02
C LEU A 63 -14.44 14.60 16.89
N ARG A 64 -15.11 15.69 16.50
CA ARG A 64 -16.55 15.66 16.20
C ARG A 64 -16.85 14.71 15.03
N LEU A 65 -16.11 14.81 13.93
CA LEU A 65 -16.28 13.92 12.79
C LEU A 65 -16.01 12.48 13.16
N GLN A 66 -15.02 12.22 14.01
CA GLN A 66 -14.78 10.91 14.60
C GLN A 66 -16.08 10.39 15.22
N ASN A 67 -16.69 11.12 16.14
CA ASN A 67 -17.91 10.67 16.83
C ASN A 67 -19.13 10.45 15.91
N GLU A 68 -19.13 11.06 14.73
CA GLU A 68 -20.21 10.92 13.74
C GLU A 68 -20.01 9.78 12.74
N ILE A 69 -18.80 9.23 12.61
CA ILE A 69 -18.51 8.11 11.70
C ILE A 69 -18.59 6.74 12.41
N PRO A 70 -18.90 5.66 11.68
CA PRO A 70 -18.89 4.30 12.24
C PRO A 70 -17.55 3.95 12.88
N ASN A 71 -17.59 3.18 13.97
CA ASN A 71 -16.38 2.63 14.59
C ASN A 71 -15.92 1.37 13.84
N ASN A 72 -15.28 1.56 12.70
CA ASN A 72 -14.63 0.50 11.95
C ASN A 72 -13.45 1.03 11.14
N ASP A 73 -12.51 0.15 10.79
CA ASP A 73 -11.42 0.51 9.88
C ASP A 73 -11.89 0.37 8.43
N PRO A 74 -12.09 1.46 7.65
CA PRO A 74 -12.50 1.37 6.26
C PRO A 74 -11.31 1.06 5.34
N VAL A 75 -10.07 1.23 5.79
CA VAL A 75 -8.87 1.18 4.95
C VAL A 75 -8.45 -0.26 4.76
N GLU A 76 -8.39 -0.68 3.50
CA GLU A 76 -7.98 -2.02 3.12
C GLU A 76 -6.51 -2.10 2.75
N LYS A 77 -6.07 -1.20 1.87
CA LYS A 77 -4.70 -1.14 1.35
C LYS A 77 -4.33 0.32 1.12
N ILE A 78 -3.05 0.63 1.30
CA ILE A 78 -2.46 1.94 1.04
C ILE A 78 -1.31 1.73 0.06
N TYR A 79 -1.35 2.39 -1.08
CA TYR A 79 -0.22 2.43 -2.02
C TYR A 79 0.45 3.79 -1.91
N ILE A 80 1.77 3.78 -1.75
CA ILE A 80 2.59 4.99 -1.68
C ILE A 80 3.58 4.95 -2.83
N ASN A 81 3.43 5.85 -3.80
CA ASN A 81 4.40 6.02 -4.85
C ASN A 81 5.62 6.75 -4.28
N LEU A 82 6.79 6.12 -4.34
CA LEU A 82 8.00 6.67 -3.76
C LEU A 82 8.59 7.77 -4.65
N ALA A 83 9.00 8.85 -4.01
CA ALA A 83 9.95 9.78 -4.61
C ALA A 83 11.34 9.11 -4.71
N ALA A 84 12.16 9.59 -5.65
CA ALA A 84 13.55 9.14 -5.77
C ALA A 84 14.27 9.25 -4.41
N ASP A 85 15.08 8.24 -4.09
CA ASP A 85 15.88 8.14 -2.86
C ASP A 85 15.11 7.92 -1.53
N THR A 86 13.81 7.56 -1.57
CA THR A 86 13.08 7.19 -0.36
C THR A 86 13.25 5.70 -0.02
N ASP A 87 13.63 5.38 1.22
CA ASP A 87 13.76 4.00 1.68
C ASP A 87 12.39 3.34 1.92
N THR A 88 12.17 2.18 1.29
CA THR A 88 10.99 1.35 1.51
C THR A 88 10.85 0.84 2.96
N GLU A 89 11.96 0.65 3.69
CA GLU A 89 11.95 0.10 5.05
C GLU A 89 11.25 1.04 6.05
N TYR A 90 11.32 2.35 5.80
CA TYR A 90 10.60 3.37 6.58
C TYR A 90 9.10 3.06 6.74
N TYR A 91 8.48 2.46 5.71
CA TYR A 91 7.04 2.22 5.69
C TYR A 91 6.61 0.97 6.46
N ALA A 92 7.55 0.11 6.87
CA ALA A 92 7.26 -1.09 7.65
C ALA A 92 6.50 -0.76 8.95
N LYS A 93 6.76 0.41 9.55
CA LYS A 93 6.06 0.89 10.76
C LYS A 93 4.55 1.10 10.57
N PHE A 94 4.07 1.24 9.34
CA PHE A 94 2.64 1.38 9.01
C PHE A 94 1.97 0.02 8.71
N GLY A 95 2.73 -1.08 8.79
CA GLY A 95 2.30 -2.44 8.51
C GLY A 95 2.14 -2.75 7.03
N ARG A 96 1.94 -4.04 6.73
CA ARG A 96 2.02 -4.57 5.36
C ARG A 96 0.87 -4.15 4.44
N ARG A 97 -0.22 -3.60 4.99
CA ARG A 97 -1.25 -2.96 4.17
C ARG A 97 -0.74 -1.72 3.43
N THR A 98 0.35 -1.11 3.91
CA THR A 98 1.00 0.06 3.31
C THR A 98 2.13 -0.42 2.44
N LEU A 99 1.91 -0.43 1.13
CA LEU A 99 2.88 -0.89 0.15
C LEU A 99 3.56 0.31 -0.51
N PRO A 100 4.83 0.59 -0.20
CA PRO A 100 5.63 1.52 -0.99
C PRO A 100 6.04 0.90 -2.32
N THR A 101 5.78 1.62 -3.40
CA THR A 101 6.06 1.22 -4.79
C THR A 101 6.87 2.30 -5.50
N TYR A 102 7.85 1.92 -6.30
CA TYR A 102 8.65 2.85 -7.11
C TYR A 102 7.95 3.28 -8.40
N ASN A 103 6.95 2.51 -8.86
CA ASN A 103 6.22 2.79 -10.08
C ASN A 103 4.88 2.06 -10.12
N THR A 104 4.05 2.46 -11.10
CA THR A 104 2.70 1.92 -11.29
C THR A 104 2.68 0.45 -11.70
N PHE A 105 3.76 -0.08 -12.29
CA PHE A 105 3.85 -1.50 -12.63
C PHE A 105 3.90 -2.37 -11.37
N GLN A 106 4.67 -1.96 -10.35
CA GLN A 106 4.66 -2.64 -9.05
C GLN A 106 3.26 -2.65 -8.41
N THR A 107 2.54 -1.52 -8.48
CA THR A 107 1.17 -1.47 -7.97
C THR A 107 0.22 -2.36 -8.76
N ALA A 108 0.37 -2.42 -10.10
CA ALA A 108 -0.44 -3.28 -10.94
C ALA A 108 -0.22 -4.78 -10.64
N LEU A 109 1.00 -5.18 -10.29
CA LEU A 109 1.32 -6.55 -9.88
C LEU A 109 0.66 -6.92 -8.54
N ASP A 110 0.69 -6.05 -7.53
CA ASP A 110 0.01 -6.30 -6.24
C ASP A 110 -1.52 -6.32 -6.42
N LEU A 111 -2.08 -5.44 -7.26
CA LEU A 111 -3.50 -5.50 -7.62
C LEU A 111 -3.88 -6.79 -8.37
N PHE A 112 -2.98 -7.31 -9.21
CA PHE A 112 -3.17 -8.60 -9.87
C PHE A 112 -3.18 -9.74 -8.86
N GLN A 113 -2.22 -9.75 -7.92
CA GLN A 113 -2.18 -10.70 -6.82
C GLN A 113 -3.48 -10.69 -5.99
N ASP A 114 -4.06 -9.51 -5.74
CA ASP A 114 -5.32 -9.37 -5.00
C ASP A 114 -6.57 -9.65 -5.85
N GLY A 115 -6.43 -10.12 -7.09
CA GLY A 115 -7.52 -10.43 -8.02
C GLY A 115 -8.29 -9.21 -8.52
N ARG A 116 -7.73 -7.99 -8.37
CA ARG A 116 -8.36 -6.72 -8.77
C ARG A 116 -8.03 -6.34 -10.20
N LEU A 117 -6.89 -6.80 -10.71
CA LEU A 117 -6.52 -6.74 -12.11
C LEU A 117 -6.35 -8.15 -12.67
N LYS A 118 -6.72 -8.31 -13.93
CA LYS A 118 -6.34 -9.47 -14.74
C LYS A 118 -4.97 -9.24 -15.38
N ALA A 119 -4.32 -10.31 -15.81
CA ALA A 119 -3.02 -10.23 -16.48
C ALA A 119 -3.04 -9.27 -17.68
N GLU A 120 -4.10 -9.26 -18.48
CA GLU A 120 -4.22 -8.35 -19.64
C GLU A 120 -4.27 -6.87 -19.24
N GLN A 121 -4.76 -6.57 -18.03
CA GLN A 121 -4.77 -5.20 -17.51
C GLN A 121 -3.39 -4.80 -17.00
N VAL A 122 -2.62 -5.72 -16.42
CA VAL A 122 -1.20 -5.49 -16.08
C VAL A 122 -0.39 -5.19 -17.35
N LEU A 123 -0.61 -5.96 -18.42
CA LEU A 123 0.06 -5.73 -19.71
C LEU A 123 -0.28 -4.35 -20.30
N ARG A 124 -1.51 -3.87 -20.15
CA ARG A 124 -1.90 -2.51 -20.58
C ARG A 124 -1.15 -1.43 -19.81
N VAL A 125 -0.96 -1.61 -18.50
CA VAL A 125 -0.15 -0.69 -17.69
C VAL A 125 1.30 -0.71 -18.16
N ALA A 126 1.89 -1.90 -18.34
CA ALA A 126 3.27 -2.02 -18.83
C ALA A 126 3.45 -1.40 -20.23
N GLN A 127 2.49 -1.62 -21.14
CA GLN A 127 2.50 -1.02 -22.48
C GLN A 127 2.45 0.50 -22.42
N ASP A 128 1.60 1.07 -21.57
CA ASP A 128 1.48 2.52 -21.38
C ASP A 128 2.79 3.11 -20.84
N MET A 129 3.38 2.47 -19.82
CA MET A 129 4.66 2.87 -19.25
C MET A 129 5.81 2.84 -20.27
N MET A 130 5.87 1.81 -21.11
CA MET A 130 6.88 1.71 -22.17
C MET A 130 6.66 2.75 -23.28
N SER A 131 5.41 2.96 -23.70
CA SER A 131 5.08 3.83 -24.85
C SER A 131 5.14 5.31 -24.52
N ASN A 132 4.68 5.69 -23.32
CA ASN A 132 4.49 7.09 -22.93
C ASN A 132 5.54 7.59 -21.94
N TYR A 133 6.21 6.69 -21.23
CA TYR A 133 7.16 7.04 -20.16
C TYR A 133 8.57 6.44 -20.37
N GLY A 134 8.77 5.70 -21.46
CA GLY A 134 10.09 5.21 -21.88
C GLY A 134 10.65 4.06 -21.03
N PHE A 135 9.80 3.36 -20.27
CA PHE A 135 10.23 2.21 -19.46
C PHE A 135 10.83 1.10 -20.31
N THR A 136 11.95 0.52 -19.87
CA THR A 136 12.61 -0.61 -20.53
C THR A 136 12.26 -1.95 -19.88
N ARG A 137 12.60 -3.05 -20.55
CA ARG A 137 12.42 -4.42 -20.02
C ARG A 137 13.20 -4.62 -18.72
N GLU A 138 14.42 -4.11 -18.66
CA GLU A 138 15.28 -4.18 -17.48
C GLU A 138 14.67 -3.44 -16.29
N GLU A 139 13.90 -2.38 -16.52
CA GLU A 139 13.20 -1.65 -15.46
C GLU A 139 11.97 -2.42 -14.95
N PHE A 140 11.24 -3.11 -15.82
CA PHE A 140 10.17 -4.02 -15.40
C PHE A 140 10.71 -5.21 -14.61
N GLU A 141 11.84 -5.78 -15.04
CA GLU A 141 12.55 -6.85 -14.33
C GLU A 141 12.96 -6.44 -12.93
N LYS A 142 13.64 -5.28 -12.80
CA LYS A 142 14.01 -4.71 -11.49
C LYS A 142 12.78 -4.48 -10.61
N SER A 143 11.70 -3.99 -11.20
CA SER A 143 10.46 -3.71 -10.48
C SER A 143 9.79 -4.99 -9.95
N LEU A 144 9.75 -6.05 -10.76
CA LEU A 144 9.23 -7.35 -10.38
C LEU A 144 10.11 -7.99 -9.30
N ASP A 145 11.43 -8.02 -9.54
CA ASP A 145 12.42 -8.63 -8.63
C ASP A 145 12.40 -7.98 -7.25
N ASP A 146 12.28 -6.64 -7.21
CA ASP A 146 12.20 -5.88 -5.97
C ASP A 146 10.97 -6.27 -5.11
N LEU A 147 9.81 -6.50 -5.72
CA LEU A 147 8.63 -6.95 -4.97
C LEU A 147 8.78 -8.37 -4.41
N VAL A 148 9.51 -9.24 -5.11
CA VAL A 148 9.79 -10.60 -4.63
C VAL A 148 10.80 -10.57 -3.48
N ARG A 149 11.83 -9.73 -3.60
CA ARG A 149 12.86 -9.54 -2.58
C ARG A 149 12.32 -8.91 -1.29
N ARG A 150 11.32 -8.01 -1.38
CA ARG A 150 10.63 -7.33 -0.27
C ARG A 150 9.40 -8.09 0.26
N PRO A 151 9.41 -9.42 0.19
CA PRO A 151 8.23 -10.30 0.08
C PRO A 151 6.86 -9.58 0.01
N ALA A 152 6.61 -8.87 -1.09
CA ALA A 152 5.33 -8.18 -1.36
C ALA A 152 4.50 -8.92 -2.42
N LEU A 153 5.17 -9.64 -3.33
CA LEU A 153 4.53 -10.46 -4.36
C LEU A 153 4.83 -11.95 -4.12
N GLY A 154 3.76 -12.73 -4.00
CA GLY A 154 3.78 -14.14 -3.64
C GLY A 154 3.98 -15.07 -4.82
N GLU A 155 4.35 -16.31 -4.50
CA GLU A 155 4.70 -17.35 -5.47
C GLU A 155 3.61 -17.61 -6.52
N ILE A 156 2.34 -17.69 -6.11
CA ILE A 156 1.23 -17.96 -7.05
C ILE A 156 1.12 -16.84 -8.09
N ALA A 157 1.16 -15.58 -7.66
CA ALA A 157 1.08 -14.44 -8.58
C ALA A 157 2.25 -14.44 -9.57
N ILE A 158 3.46 -14.77 -9.11
CA ILE A 158 4.66 -14.89 -9.95
C ILE A 158 4.51 -16.00 -10.99
N GLN A 159 4.11 -17.20 -10.57
CA GLN A 159 3.93 -18.35 -11.46
C GLN A 159 2.92 -18.07 -12.58
N GLU A 160 1.91 -17.25 -12.29
CA GLU A 160 0.90 -16.85 -13.27
C GLU A 160 1.37 -15.72 -14.19
N ILE A 161 1.95 -14.64 -13.65
CA ILE A 161 2.22 -13.42 -14.42
C ILE A 161 3.55 -13.44 -15.18
N LEU A 162 4.59 -14.06 -14.63
CA LEU A 162 5.94 -14.01 -15.22
C LEU A 162 5.99 -14.64 -16.63
N PRO A 163 5.41 -15.85 -16.88
CA PRO A 163 5.41 -16.43 -18.23
C PRO A 163 4.66 -15.56 -19.25
N ILE A 164 3.63 -14.84 -18.81
CA ILE A 164 2.85 -13.93 -19.66
C ILE A 164 3.70 -12.71 -20.02
N LEU A 165 4.36 -12.09 -19.04
CA LEU A 165 5.25 -10.94 -19.25
C LEU A 165 6.43 -11.29 -20.17
N GLN A 166 6.98 -12.50 -20.05
CA GLN A 166 8.04 -13.00 -20.94
C GLN A 166 7.54 -13.21 -22.37
N LYS A 167 6.40 -13.89 -22.53
CA LYS A 167 5.79 -14.14 -23.84
C LYS A 167 5.45 -12.85 -24.58
N GLU A 168 4.91 -11.85 -23.87
CA GLU A 168 4.55 -10.54 -24.43
C GLU A 168 5.76 -9.58 -24.48
N GLN A 169 6.95 -10.06 -24.13
CA GLN A 169 8.23 -9.35 -24.23
C GLN A 169 8.30 -8.05 -23.41
N PHE A 170 7.62 -7.98 -22.27
CA PHE A 170 7.85 -6.95 -21.25
C PHE A 170 9.01 -7.31 -20.31
N ILE A 171 9.32 -8.59 -20.20
CA ILE A 171 10.47 -9.16 -19.46
C ILE A 171 11.23 -10.08 -20.42
N HIS A 172 12.55 -10.21 -20.27
CA HIS A 172 13.34 -11.13 -21.09
C HIS A 172 13.03 -12.60 -20.77
N GLU A 173 13.02 -13.45 -21.80
CA GLU A 173 12.74 -14.89 -21.65
C GLU A 173 13.71 -15.61 -20.71
N ASN A 174 14.95 -15.12 -20.60
CA ASN A 174 16.00 -15.67 -19.74
C ASN A 174 16.14 -14.94 -18.40
N PHE A 175 15.24 -14.01 -18.07
CA PHE A 175 15.23 -13.37 -16.77
C PHE A 175 14.91 -14.39 -15.67
N GLU A 176 15.72 -14.38 -14.61
CA GLU A 176 15.52 -15.17 -13.40
C GLU A 176 15.44 -14.24 -12.19
N LEU A 177 14.53 -14.54 -11.27
CA LEU A 177 14.41 -13.80 -10.02
C LEU A 177 15.66 -13.99 -9.16
N SER A 178 16.13 -12.91 -8.53
CA SER A 178 17.28 -12.93 -7.62
C SER A 178 17.00 -13.66 -6.31
N SER A 179 15.72 -13.86 -5.97
CA SER A 179 15.28 -14.55 -4.77
C SER A 179 14.02 -15.40 -5.04
N SER A 180 13.87 -16.49 -4.29
CA SER A 180 12.68 -17.34 -4.41
C SER A 180 11.44 -16.61 -3.87
N PRO A 181 10.34 -16.56 -4.65
CA PRO A 181 9.10 -15.98 -4.17
C PRO A 181 8.52 -16.79 -3.01
N LYS A 182 7.83 -16.09 -2.12
CA LYS A 182 7.34 -16.65 -0.85
C LYS A 182 5.93 -17.20 -1.00
N ALA A 183 5.66 -18.31 -0.32
CA ALA A 183 4.32 -18.89 -0.27
C ALA A 183 3.36 -17.99 0.51
N ILE A 184 2.07 -18.03 0.14
CA ILE A 184 1.01 -17.32 0.86
C ILE A 184 0.67 -18.09 2.14
N THR A 185 0.78 -17.44 3.30
CA THR A 185 0.43 -18.04 4.60
C THR A 185 -0.95 -17.62 5.09
N SER A 186 -1.45 -16.44 4.67
CA SER A 186 -2.80 -15.97 5.00
C SER A 186 -3.46 -15.27 3.81
N LYS A 187 -4.70 -15.66 3.51
CA LYS A 187 -5.54 -15.03 2.49
C LYS A 187 -7.02 -15.09 2.86
N ILE A 188 -7.80 -14.11 2.40
CA ILE A 188 -9.26 -14.10 2.50
C ILE A 188 -9.83 -13.81 1.11
N GLY A 189 -10.48 -14.80 0.51
CA GLY A 189 -10.82 -14.76 -0.92
C GLY A 189 -9.55 -14.70 -1.76
N GLU A 190 -9.51 -13.73 -2.68
CA GLU A 190 -8.34 -13.46 -3.55
C GLU A 190 -7.27 -12.58 -2.86
N ARG A 191 -7.57 -11.99 -1.70
CA ARG A 191 -6.69 -10.98 -1.08
C ARG A 191 -5.61 -11.64 -0.25
N VAL A 192 -4.37 -11.27 -0.52
CA VAL A 192 -3.21 -11.80 0.17
C VAL A 192 -2.88 -10.93 1.38
N PHE A 193 -2.96 -11.54 2.56
CA PHE A 193 -2.67 -10.85 3.81
C PHE A 193 -1.28 -11.16 4.33
N GLU A 194 -0.76 -12.38 4.17
CA GLU A 194 0.58 -12.78 4.66
C GLU A 194 1.32 -13.68 3.67
N LEU A 195 2.62 -13.41 3.53
CA LEU A 195 3.59 -14.26 2.84
C LEU A 195 4.58 -14.83 3.86
N GLU A 196 5.12 -16.01 3.56
CA GLU A 196 6.12 -16.66 4.40
C GLU A 196 7.32 -15.74 4.67
N GLY A 197 7.71 -15.62 5.94
CA GLY A 197 8.81 -14.75 6.37
C GLY A 197 8.44 -13.27 6.53
N SER A 198 7.17 -12.90 6.37
CA SER A 198 6.66 -11.58 6.79
C SER A 198 6.50 -11.53 8.31
N TYR A 199 7.13 -10.56 8.98
CA TYR A 199 7.06 -10.43 10.45
C TYR A 199 6.15 -9.28 10.90
N GLU A 200 5.95 -8.28 10.05
CA GLU A 200 5.13 -7.12 10.33
C GLU A 200 3.64 -7.49 10.27
N PRO A 201 2.80 -6.96 11.16
CA PRO A 201 1.36 -7.19 11.08
C PRO A 201 0.73 -6.52 9.84
N TRP A 202 -0.44 -6.99 9.41
CA TRP A 202 -1.21 -6.33 8.35
C TRP A 202 -1.53 -4.88 8.71
N VAL A 203 -2.03 -4.68 9.94
CA VAL A 203 -2.12 -3.35 10.57
C VAL A 203 -1.47 -3.40 11.95
N PRO A 204 -0.54 -2.50 12.27
CA PRO A 204 0.08 -2.45 13.59
C PRO A 204 -0.94 -2.11 14.68
N GLU A 205 -0.69 -2.61 15.89
CA GLU A 205 -1.46 -2.20 17.07
C GLU A 205 -1.16 -0.75 17.47
N ASN A 206 0.11 -0.35 17.37
CA ASN A 206 0.59 0.98 17.71
C ASN A 206 1.56 1.47 16.63
N VAL A 207 1.18 2.53 15.92
CA VAL A 207 2.06 3.24 14.98
C VAL A 207 2.67 4.43 15.71
N ASP A 208 4.00 4.58 15.65
CA ASP A 208 4.67 5.78 16.16
C ASP A 208 4.57 6.92 15.14
N TYR A 209 3.63 7.82 15.39
CA TYR A 209 3.41 9.04 14.61
C TYR A 209 4.25 10.24 15.09
N LEU A 210 4.93 10.13 16.22
CA LEU A 210 5.62 11.26 16.86
C LEU A 210 7.11 11.30 16.49
N HIS A 211 7.72 10.14 16.25
CA HIS A 211 9.11 10.06 15.87
C HIS A 211 9.25 9.64 14.40
N ASP A 212 9.79 10.56 13.61
CA ASP A 212 10.11 10.31 12.22
C ASP A 212 11.60 9.95 12.11
N TYR A 213 11.89 8.65 12.13
CA TYR A 213 13.23 8.13 11.87
C TYR A 213 13.34 7.87 10.36
N ARG A 214 13.80 8.86 9.61
CA ARG A 214 14.19 8.75 8.20
C ARG A 214 15.70 8.90 8.05
#